data_AF-A0A3S5CJA9-F1
#
_entry.id   AF-A0A3S5CJA9-F1
#
_cell.length_a   1.000
_cell.length_b   1.000
_cell.length_c   1.000
_cell.angle_alpha   90.00
_cell.angle_beta   90.00
_cell.angle_gamma   90.00
#
_symmetry.space_group_name_H-M   'P 1'
#
loop_
_entity.id
_entity.type
_entity.pdbx_description
1 polymer ?
#
loop_
_entity_poly.entity_id
_entity_poly.type
_entity_poly.pdbx_seq_one_letter_code
_entity_poly.pdbx_strand_id
1 'polypeptide(L)'
;MRLYNSILLRCPNYFFIPLRGRKYYINWRSHDQLTDYQNLTRGWPSVYEQWHSELKDSILPSEFQALDINRLPRHLRSRSKCKVEPFLPIEVEGTPLDYKRRLYALYGSSSLVDPSELFPTSRDIKYERLKESQFERPVMEVINEKKDEKEAFKLKVAQTMKNIQREMEKMPKLIEKLNSHQAALRENKILRESKNKELLEEARDRFGYRVDIRDEKFLKLKQEKFQEEIEDKKRIKRGKKSAQR
;
A
#
# COMPACT_ATOMS: atom_id res chain seq x y z
N MET A 1 39.54 41.46 -15.13
CA MET A 1 40.41 41.12 -13.97
C MET A 1 39.72 40.11 -13.08
N ARG A 2 40.23 38.87 -13.05
CA ARG A 2 40.31 37.98 -11.88
C ARG A 2 40.98 36.70 -12.34
N LEU A 3 42.28 36.65 -12.11
CA LEU A 3 43.12 35.47 -12.25
C LEU A 3 42.73 34.51 -11.13
N TYR A 4 42.30 33.30 -11.48
CA TYR A 4 42.24 32.20 -10.51
C TYR A 4 43.45 31.30 -10.75
N ASN A 5 44.40 31.39 -9.83
CA ASN A 5 45.57 30.54 -9.75
C ASN A 5 45.14 29.08 -9.53
N SER A 6 45.56 28.22 -10.44
CA SER A 6 45.54 26.77 -10.29
C SER A 6 46.67 26.33 -9.35
N ILE A 7 46.34 25.97 -8.12
CA ILE A 7 47.23 25.26 -7.21
C ILE A 7 46.88 23.77 -7.30
N LEU A 8 47.69 23.04 -8.07
CA LEU A 8 47.73 21.59 -8.07
C LEU A 8 48.42 21.12 -6.78
N LEU A 9 47.65 20.60 -5.83
CA LEU A 9 48.19 19.74 -4.77
C LEU A 9 47.76 18.31 -5.04
N ARG A 10 48.75 17.50 -5.40
CA ARG A 10 48.70 16.04 -5.49
C ARG A 10 48.24 15.48 -4.15
N CYS A 11 47.04 14.89 -4.11
CA CYS A 11 46.67 13.96 -3.05
C CYS A 11 47.28 12.58 -3.35
N PRO A 12 48.01 11.96 -2.40
CA PRO A 12 48.57 10.63 -2.58
C PRO A 12 47.47 9.56 -2.51
N ASN A 13 47.57 8.59 -3.42
CA ASN A 13 46.89 7.29 -3.48
C ASN A 13 46.05 6.92 -2.24
N TYR A 14 44.74 7.21 -2.31
CA TYR A 14 43.76 6.44 -1.55
C TYR A 14 43.72 5.03 -2.14
N PHE A 15 44.41 4.08 -1.49
CA PHE A 15 44.11 2.68 -1.68
C PHE A 15 42.65 2.47 -1.27
N PHE A 16 41.80 2.23 -2.26
CA PHE A 16 40.45 1.76 -2.07
C PHE A 16 40.53 0.38 -1.41
N ILE A 17 40.42 0.32 -0.09
CA ILE A 17 40.26 -0.95 0.63
C ILE A 17 38.83 -1.40 0.32
N PRO A 18 38.61 -2.51 -0.42
CA PRO A 18 37.26 -3.02 -0.58
C PRO A 18 36.75 -3.43 0.81
N LEU A 19 35.70 -2.75 1.27
CA LEU A 19 34.87 -3.21 2.37
C LEU A 19 34.42 -4.63 2.03
N ARG A 20 35.06 -5.65 2.64
CA ARG A 20 34.53 -7.01 2.63
C ARG A 20 33.17 -6.94 3.30
N GLY A 21 32.10 -6.91 2.50
CA GLY A 21 30.74 -6.99 2.98
C GLY A 21 30.63 -8.16 3.96
N ARG A 22 30.12 -7.87 5.16
CA ARG A 22 29.77 -8.92 6.12
C ARG A 22 28.73 -9.81 5.45
N LYS A 23 29.14 -10.99 4.98
CA LYS A 23 28.22 -12.06 4.59
C LYS A 23 27.54 -12.54 5.87
N TYR A 24 26.40 -11.96 6.20
CA TYR A 24 25.50 -12.53 7.18
C TYR A 24 24.85 -13.76 6.55
N TYR A 25 25.19 -14.95 7.07
CA TYR A 25 24.50 -16.20 6.71
C TYR A 25 23.31 -16.35 7.66
N ILE A 26 22.09 -16.35 7.12
CA ILE A 26 20.81 -16.50 7.85
C ILE A 26 20.54 -17.96 8.30
N ASN A 27 21.42 -18.91 7.95
CA ASN A 27 21.05 -20.32 7.98
C ASN A 27 21.92 -21.10 8.97
N TRP A 28 21.82 -20.78 10.26
CA TRP A 28 22.29 -21.67 11.32
C TRP A 28 21.15 -22.60 11.74
N ARG A 29 20.85 -23.59 10.88
CA ARG A 29 20.12 -24.84 11.20
C ARG A 29 19.93 -25.66 9.93
N SER A 30 20.82 -26.60 9.69
CA SER A 30 20.61 -27.90 9.03
C SER A 30 22.00 -28.53 8.86
N HIS A 31 22.32 -29.56 9.64
CA HIS A 31 23.63 -30.24 9.54
C HIS A 31 23.70 -31.21 8.34
N ASP A 32 22.57 -31.48 7.67
CA ASP A 32 22.46 -32.62 6.74
C ASP A 32 22.15 -32.25 5.29
N GLN A 33 22.27 -30.98 4.90
CA GLN A 33 22.23 -30.61 3.48
C GLN A 33 23.65 -30.38 2.95
N LEU A 34 24.25 -31.46 2.44
CA LEU A 34 25.32 -31.36 1.46
C LEU A 34 24.76 -30.59 0.27
N THR A 35 25.12 -29.31 0.16
CA THR A 35 24.86 -28.54 -1.06
C THR A 35 26.06 -28.70 -1.98
N ASP A 36 25.81 -28.99 -3.27
CA ASP A 36 26.83 -29.17 -4.32
C ASP A 36 27.83 -28.01 -4.44
N TYR A 37 27.51 -26.86 -3.82
CA TYR A 37 28.39 -25.71 -3.64
C TYR A 37 29.67 -26.00 -2.85
N GLN A 38 29.67 -26.97 -1.93
CA GLN A 38 30.85 -27.29 -1.10
C GLN A 38 31.91 -28.11 -1.87
N ASN A 39 31.50 -28.89 -2.88
CA ASN A 39 32.39 -29.82 -3.59
C ASN A 39 33.10 -29.19 -4.80
N LEU A 40 32.51 -28.15 -5.41
CA LEU A 40 32.96 -27.65 -6.72
C LEU A 40 33.83 -26.37 -6.70
N THR A 41 33.87 -25.61 -5.59
CA THR A 41 34.54 -24.27 -5.58
C THR A 41 35.44 -23.93 -4.39
N ARG A 42 35.71 -24.84 -3.46
CA ARG A 42 36.68 -24.54 -2.38
C ARG A 42 38.12 -24.78 -2.84
N GLY A 43 38.80 -23.71 -3.23
CA GLY A 43 40.27 -23.71 -3.36
C GLY A 43 41.00 -23.77 -2.01
N TRP A 44 40.31 -23.51 -0.88
CA TRP A 44 40.87 -23.53 0.47
C TRP A 44 39.85 -24.09 1.49
N PRO A 45 40.30 -24.89 2.48
CA PRO A 45 39.43 -25.43 3.54
C PRO A 45 38.81 -24.32 4.40
N SER A 46 37.64 -24.58 4.99
CA SER A 46 37.02 -23.67 5.97
C SER A 46 37.95 -23.45 7.18
N VAL A 47 37.89 -22.28 7.83
CA VAL A 47 38.76 -21.98 9.00
C VAL A 47 38.64 -23.05 10.09
N TYR A 48 37.45 -23.61 10.29
CA TYR A 48 37.23 -24.70 11.25
C TYR A 48 37.75 -26.05 10.74
N GLU A 49 37.61 -26.34 9.45
CA GLU A 49 38.15 -27.58 8.85
C GLU A 49 39.68 -27.58 8.86
N GLN A 50 40.28 -26.45 8.52
CA GLN A 50 41.72 -26.24 8.62
C GLN A 50 42.18 -26.41 10.07
N TRP A 51 41.49 -25.79 11.03
CA TRP A 51 41.80 -25.92 12.45
C TRP A 51 41.66 -27.37 12.96
N HIS A 52 40.63 -28.09 12.52
CA HIS A 52 40.46 -29.51 12.84
C HIS A 52 41.56 -30.38 12.22
N SER A 53 42.02 -30.08 11.01
CA SER A 53 43.17 -30.77 10.39
C SER A 53 44.44 -30.50 11.19
N GLU A 54 44.72 -29.24 11.51
CA GLU A 54 45.88 -28.84 12.30
C GLU A 54 45.88 -29.44 13.73
N LEU A 55 44.70 -29.70 14.30
CA LEU A 55 44.55 -30.44 15.57
C LEU A 55 44.87 -31.92 15.42
N LYS A 56 44.42 -32.56 14.33
CA LYS A 56 44.75 -33.95 14.03
C LYS A 56 46.25 -34.15 13.81
N ASP A 57 46.91 -33.15 13.23
CA ASP A 57 48.36 -33.13 12.99
C ASP A 57 49.17 -32.67 14.22
N SER A 58 48.55 -32.55 15.40
CA SER A 58 49.25 -32.15 16.62
C SER A 58 50.06 -33.33 17.21
N ILE A 59 51.28 -33.02 17.65
CA ILE A 59 52.22 -33.99 18.24
C ILE A 59 51.85 -34.28 19.72
N LEU A 60 50.93 -33.50 20.29
CA LEU A 60 50.51 -33.61 21.69
C LEU A 60 49.54 -34.79 21.87
N PRO A 61 49.66 -35.54 22.99
CA PRO A 61 48.65 -36.53 23.37
C PRO A 61 47.26 -35.89 23.41
N SER A 62 46.23 -36.65 23.02
CA SER A 62 44.85 -36.17 22.87
C SER A 62 44.33 -35.42 24.10
N GLU A 63 44.72 -35.87 25.28
CA GLU A 63 44.39 -35.29 26.58
C GLU A 63 44.86 -33.83 26.74
N PHE A 64 46.00 -33.48 26.13
CA PHE A 64 46.60 -32.15 26.23
C PHE A 64 46.25 -31.24 25.05
N GLN A 65 45.61 -31.76 24.00
CA GLN A 65 45.24 -30.97 22.81
C GLN A 65 44.26 -29.84 23.13
N ALA A 66 43.36 -30.04 24.10
CA ALA A 66 42.42 -29.02 24.55
C ALA A 66 43.09 -27.82 25.24
N LEU A 67 44.33 -27.98 25.71
CA LEU A 67 45.10 -26.96 26.41
C LEU A 67 46.08 -26.21 25.48
N ASP A 68 46.13 -26.55 24.18
CA ASP A 68 47.04 -25.93 23.22
C ASP A 68 46.56 -24.55 22.74
N ILE A 69 46.89 -23.52 23.52
CA ILE A 69 46.61 -22.10 23.23
C ILE A 69 47.36 -21.65 21.96
N ASN A 70 48.46 -22.31 21.59
CA ASN A 70 49.31 -21.95 20.46
C ASN A 70 48.74 -22.38 19.10
N ARG A 71 47.60 -23.05 19.07
CA ARG A 71 46.86 -23.41 17.84
C ARG A 71 45.46 -22.80 17.74
N LEU A 72 45.06 -21.95 18.69
CA LEU A 72 43.78 -21.23 18.60
C LEU A 72 43.73 -20.33 17.35
N PRO A 73 42.55 -20.15 16.73
CA PRO A 73 42.34 -19.14 15.70
C PRO A 73 42.79 -17.75 16.15
N ARG A 74 43.35 -16.96 15.23
CA ARG A 74 43.89 -15.62 15.53
C ARG A 74 42.92 -14.72 16.31
N HIS A 75 41.62 -14.80 15.99
CA HIS A 75 40.56 -14.00 16.65
C HIS A 75 40.22 -14.47 18.08
N LEU A 76 40.49 -15.74 18.43
CA LEU A 76 40.33 -16.24 19.80
C LEU A 76 41.57 -15.92 20.63
N ARG A 77 42.78 -16.04 20.06
CA ARG A 77 44.02 -15.60 20.74
C ARG A 77 44.03 -14.10 21.06
N SER A 78 43.39 -13.28 20.24
CA SER A 78 43.25 -11.85 20.53
C SER A 78 42.31 -11.57 21.71
N ARG A 79 41.34 -12.46 21.99
CA ARG A 79 40.44 -12.33 23.15
C ARG A 79 41.10 -12.75 24.44
N SER A 80 41.91 -13.81 24.44
CA SER A 80 42.66 -14.25 25.63
C SER A 80 43.72 -13.26 26.09
N LYS A 81 44.21 -12.39 25.18
CA LYS A 81 45.16 -11.30 25.48
C LYS A 81 44.50 -9.95 25.75
N CYS A 82 43.19 -9.87 25.98
CA CYS A 82 42.57 -8.60 26.37
C CYS A 82 43.13 -8.14 27.73
N LYS A 83 44.11 -7.23 27.70
CA LYS A 83 44.73 -6.58 28.85
C LYS A 83 43.89 -5.43 29.43
N VAL A 84 42.58 -5.41 29.19
CA VAL A 84 41.73 -4.45 29.89
C VAL A 84 41.37 -5.11 31.20
N GLU A 85 42.08 -4.73 32.26
CA GLU A 85 41.68 -5.11 33.60
C GLU A 85 40.21 -4.69 33.78
N PRO A 86 39.31 -5.61 34.18
CA PRO A 86 37.87 -5.34 34.21
C PRO A 86 37.46 -4.26 35.23
N PHE A 87 38.41 -3.72 36.01
CA PHE A 87 38.17 -2.90 37.19
C PHE A 87 38.94 -1.57 37.24
N LEU A 88 39.65 -1.19 36.18
CA LEU A 88 40.18 0.18 36.15
C LEU A 88 39.10 1.07 35.54
N PRO A 89 38.46 1.97 36.33
CA PRO A 89 37.71 3.05 35.74
C PRO A 89 38.76 3.83 34.98
N ILE A 90 38.75 3.69 33.66
CA ILE A 90 39.46 4.64 32.84
C ILE A 90 38.61 5.90 33.03
N GLU A 91 39.01 6.75 33.98
CA GLU A 91 38.60 8.15 34.06
C GLU A 91 39.17 8.84 32.81
N VAL A 92 38.75 8.40 31.63
CA VAL A 92 38.94 9.16 30.41
C VAL A 92 37.91 10.27 30.54
N GLU A 93 38.39 11.48 30.74
CA GLU A 93 37.63 12.67 30.43
C GLU A 93 37.00 12.47 29.04
N GLY A 94 35.67 12.37 28.98
CA GLY A 94 34.96 12.02 27.74
C GLY A 94 34.39 10.61 27.64
N THR A 95 34.35 9.82 28.73
CA THR A 95 33.51 8.61 28.76
C THR A 95 32.04 8.98 28.53
N PRO A 96 31.35 8.37 27.54
CA PRO A 96 29.96 8.72 27.26
C PRO A 96 29.05 8.29 28.40
N LEU A 97 28.01 9.09 28.67
CA LEU A 97 27.06 8.86 29.77
C LEU A 97 26.41 7.46 29.73
N ASP A 98 26.12 6.97 28.53
CA ASP A 98 25.53 5.62 28.33
C ASP A 98 26.47 4.50 28.79
N TYR A 99 27.79 4.70 28.64
CA TYR A 99 28.77 3.73 29.12
C TYR A 99 28.84 3.72 30.64
N LYS A 100 28.81 4.90 31.28
CA LYS A 100 28.72 5.03 32.74
C LYS A 100 27.47 4.36 33.31
N ARG A 101 26.30 4.60 32.69
CA ARG A 101 25.02 3.94 33.05
C ARG A 101 25.11 2.42 32.93
N ARG A 102 25.72 1.92 31.85
CA ARG A 102 25.91 0.48 31.63
C ARG A 102 26.84 -0.15 32.66
N LEU A 103 27.94 0.50 33.00
CA LEU A 103 28.87 0.03 34.03
C LEU A 103 28.19 -0.04 35.40
N TYR A 104 27.46 1.02 35.78
CA TYR A 104 26.72 1.06 37.03
C TYR A 104 25.62 -0.01 37.07
N ALA A 105 24.93 -0.27 35.96
CA ALA A 105 23.92 -1.33 35.90
C ALA A 105 24.51 -2.75 36.06
N LEU A 106 25.74 -2.97 35.59
CA LEU A 106 26.41 -4.28 35.68
C LEU A 106 27.09 -4.52 37.03
N TYR A 107 27.72 -3.49 37.58
CA TYR A 107 28.62 -3.63 38.74
C TYR A 107 28.14 -2.84 39.98
N GLY A 108 27.05 -2.07 39.87
CA GLY A 108 26.52 -1.23 40.94
C GLY A 108 27.56 -0.25 41.47
N SER A 109 27.61 -0.09 42.80
CA SER A 109 28.55 0.80 43.49
C SER A 109 30.02 0.38 43.32
N SER A 110 30.30 -0.87 42.96
CA SER A 110 31.69 -1.32 42.68
C SER A 110 32.26 -0.72 41.39
N SER A 111 31.43 -0.12 40.54
CA SER A 111 31.86 0.56 39.31
C SER A 111 32.55 1.90 39.55
N LEU A 112 32.54 2.42 40.78
CA LEU A 112 33.07 3.74 41.15
C LEU A 112 32.45 4.90 40.35
N VAL A 113 31.28 4.68 39.75
CA VAL A 113 30.51 5.72 39.05
C VAL A 113 29.54 6.37 40.02
N ASP A 114 29.56 7.71 40.07
CA ASP A 114 28.62 8.48 40.89
C ASP A 114 27.18 8.35 40.35
N PRO A 115 26.22 7.86 41.17
CA PRO A 115 24.83 7.67 40.73
C PRO A 115 24.13 8.97 40.34
N SER A 116 24.54 10.10 40.94
CA SER A 116 23.98 11.42 40.67
C SER A 116 24.24 11.88 39.24
N GLU A 117 25.37 11.50 38.65
CA GLU A 117 25.73 11.84 37.26
C GLU A 117 24.89 11.07 36.24
N LEU A 118 24.27 9.95 36.63
CA LEU A 118 23.53 9.08 35.71
C LEU A 118 22.17 9.68 35.31
N PHE A 119 21.63 10.58 36.12
CA PHE A 119 20.37 11.25 35.84
C PHE A 119 20.51 12.28 34.71
N PRO A 120 19.44 12.52 33.94
CA PRO A 120 19.46 13.54 32.89
C PRO A 120 19.72 14.93 33.49
N THR A 121 20.41 15.78 32.73
CA THR A 121 20.66 17.15 33.17
C THR A 121 19.38 17.98 33.08
N SER A 122 19.35 19.12 33.77
CA SER A 122 18.21 20.06 33.69
C SER A 122 17.93 20.55 32.27
N ARG A 123 18.94 20.56 31.40
CA ARG A 123 18.80 20.89 29.96
C ARG A 123 18.07 19.77 29.21
N ASP A 124 18.45 18.53 29.46
CA ASP A 124 17.82 17.35 28.82
C ASP A 124 16.36 17.22 29.25
N ILE A 125 16.05 17.44 30.52
CA ILE A 125 14.67 17.43 31.04
C ILE A 125 13.83 18.50 30.36
N LYS A 126 14.36 19.71 30.17
CA LYS A 126 13.66 20.78 29.45
C LYS A 126 13.42 20.42 27.99
N TYR A 127 14.42 19.82 27.34
CA TYR A 127 14.30 19.39 25.95
C TYR A 127 13.23 18.30 25.79
N GLU A 128 13.23 17.26 26.62
CA GLU A 128 12.22 16.20 26.56
C GLU A 128 10.82 16.75 26.86
N ARG A 129 10.65 17.65 27.85
CA ARG A 129 9.34 18.29 28.09
C ARG A 129 8.84 19.12 26.91
N LEU A 130 9.74 19.84 26.23
CA LEU A 130 9.38 20.61 25.03
C LEU A 130 8.97 19.67 23.89
N LYS A 131 9.69 18.56 23.72
CA LYS A 131 9.38 17.53 22.73
C LYS A 131 8.04 16.86 23.03
N GLU A 132 7.80 16.41 24.25
CA GLU A 132 6.51 15.87 24.69
C GLU A 132 5.38 16.86 24.40
N SER A 133 5.54 18.12 24.80
CA SER A 133 4.52 19.15 24.55
C SER A 133 4.29 19.47 23.06
N GLN A 134 5.27 19.25 22.18
CA GLN A 134 5.15 19.55 20.75
C GLN A 134 4.60 18.38 19.95
N PHE A 135 5.00 17.16 20.30
CA PHE A 135 4.67 15.97 19.51
C PHE A 135 3.52 15.15 20.11
N GLU A 136 3.32 15.22 21.42
CA GLU A 136 2.29 14.47 22.12
C GLU A 136 1.09 15.36 22.42
N ARG A 137 -0.11 14.80 22.22
CA ARG A 137 -1.36 15.48 22.53
C ARG A 137 -1.88 15.03 23.89
N PRO A 138 -2.44 15.93 24.70
CA PRO A 138 -3.01 15.55 25.97
C PRO A 138 -4.22 14.63 25.78
N VAL A 139 -4.31 13.61 26.64
CA VAL A 139 -5.33 12.54 26.53
C VAL A 139 -6.75 13.10 26.51
N MET A 140 -7.02 14.15 27.28
CA MET A 140 -8.35 14.74 27.39
C MET A 140 -8.82 15.39 26.07
N GLU A 141 -7.92 16.04 25.33
CA GLU A 141 -8.25 16.62 24.02
C GLU A 141 -8.62 15.53 23.04
N VAL A 142 -7.83 14.45 22.97
CA VAL A 142 -8.10 13.31 22.09
C VAL A 142 -9.44 12.65 22.43
N ILE A 143 -9.78 12.51 23.71
CA ILE A 143 -11.06 11.95 24.13
C ILE A 143 -12.23 12.84 23.68
N ASN A 144 -12.11 14.15 23.82
CA ASN A 144 -13.15 15.10 23.43
C ASN A 144 -13.33 15.12 21.91
N GLU A 145 -12.25 15.22 21.14
CA GLU A 145 -12.28 15.11 19.67
C GLU A 145 -13.01 13.83 19.23
N LYS A 146 -12.70 12.69 19.86
CA LYS A 146 -13.33 11.41 19.53
C LYS A 146 -14.82 11.36 19.89
N LYS A 147 -15.27 12.10 20.90
CA LYS A 147 -16.70 12.23 21.22
C LYS A 147 -17.39 13.08 20.15
N ASP A 148 -16.82 14.21 19.80
CA ASP A 148 -17.36 15.13 18.80
C ASP A 148 -17.45 14.46 17.41
N GLU A 149 -16.41 13.71 17.01
CA GLU A 149 -16.41 12.91 15.78
C GLU A 149 -17.55 11.88 15.77
N LYS A 150 -17.77 11.18 16.89
CA LYS A 150 -18.85 10.20 17.02
C LYS A 150 -20.22 10.85 16.93
N GLU A 151 -20.40 12.01 17.55
CA GLU A 151 -21.66 12.75 17.49
C GLU A 151 -21.94 13.29 16.08
N ALA A 152 -20.95 13.88 15.43
CA ALA A 152 -21.04 14.33 14.05
C ALA A 152 -21.37 13.17 13.10
N PHE A 153 -20.75 12.00 13.30
CA PHE A 153 -21.06 10.81 12.52
C PHE A 153 -22.52 10.33 12.74
N LYS A 154 -22.97 10.26 13.99
CA LYS A 154 -24.37 9.90 14.32
C LYS A 154 -25.37 10.85 13.66
N LEU A 155 -25.10 12.16 13.68
CA LEU A 155 -25.95 13.16 13.03
C LEU A 155 -26.00 12.96 11.52
N LYS A 156 -24.86 12.71 10.87
CA LYS A 156 -24.80 12.41 9.42
C LYS A 156 -25.63 11.17 9.08
N VAL A 157 -25.46 10.09 9.84
CA VAL A 157 -26.23 8.84 9.63
C VAL A 157 -27.73 9.08 9.83
N ALA A 158 -28.12 9.83 10.86
CA ALA A 158 -29.53 10.16 11.08
C ALA A 158 -30.12 10.99 9.91
N GLN A 159 -29.36 11.94 9.37
CA GLN A 159 -29.78 12.74 8.21
C GLN A 159 -29.91 11.88 6.95
N THR A 160 -28.96 10.99 6.68
CA THR A 160 -29.03 10.10 5.50
C THR A 160 -30.20 9.14 5.61
N MET A 161 -30.44 8.55 6.79
CA MET A 161 -31.62 7.69 7.04
C MET A 161 -32.93 8.44 6.81
N LYS A 162 -33.04 9.70 7.28
CA LYS A 162 -34.21 10.55 7.03
C LYS A 162 -34.41 10.89 5.55
N ASN A 163 -33.33 11.03 4.78
CA ASN A 163 -33.42 11.25 3.33
C ASN A 163 -33.90 9.98 2.62
N ILE A 164 -33.29 8.83 2.95
CA ILE A 164 -33.66 7.52 2.39
C ILE A 164 -35.14 7.24 2.66
N GLN A 165 -35.61 7.45 3.89
CA GLN A 165 -37.03 7.22 4.23
C GLN A 165 -37.97 8.08 3.36
N ARG A 166 -37.66 9.38 3.20
CA ARG A 166 -38.45 10.29 2.34
C ARG A 166 -38.44 9.89 0.87
N GLU A 167 -37.35 9.31 0.38
CA GLU A 167 -37.27 8.80 -0.99
C GLU A 167 -38.05 7.49 -1.13
N MET A 168 -37.93 6.59 -0.16
CA MET A 168 -38.67 5.33 -0.10
C MET A 168 -40.19 5.55 -0.07
N GLU A 169 -40.68 6.59 0.60
CA GLU A 169 -42.10 6.98 0.55
C GLU A 169 -42.57 7.40 -0.85
N LYS A 170 -41.67 7.95 -1.68
CA LYS A 170 -41.98 8.36 -3.07
C LYS A 170 -41.85 7.22 -4.08
N MET A 171 -41.09 6.18 -3.76
CA MET A 171 -40.85 5.03 -4.63
C MET A 171 -42.10 4.36 -5.21
N PRO A 172 -43.17 4.06 -4.45
CA PRO A 172 -44.33 3.36 -5.02
C PRO A 172 -44.98 4.15 -6.17
N LYS A 173 -45.12 5.47 -6.02
CA LYS A 173 -45.64 6.35 -7.07
C LYS A 173 -44.74 6.38 -8.32
N LEU A 174 -43.42 6.27 -8.14
CA LEU A 174 -42.48 6.21 -9.26
C LEU A 174 -42.56 4.86 -9.99
N ILE A 175 -42.71 3.76 -9.25
CA ILE A 175 -42.89 2.42 -9.82
C ILE A 175 -44.18 2.37 -10.64
N GLU A 176 -45.29 2.90 -10.12
CA GLU A 176 -46.55 2.97 -10.86
C GLU A 176 -46.42 3.76 -12.17
N LYS A 177 -45.76 4.92 -12.13
CA LYS A 177 -45.48 5.74 -13.33
C LYS A 177 -44.60 5.01 -14.34
N LEU A 178 -43.60 4.26 -13.88
CA LEU A 178 -42.73 3.47 -14.74
C LEU A 178 -43.52 2.35 -15.41
N ASN A 179 -44.33 1.61 -14.64
CA ASN A 179 -45.14 0.52 -15.14
C ASN A 179 -46.18 1.01 -16.16
N SER A 180 -46.86 2.13 -15.89
CA SER A 180 -47.83 2.72 -16.82
C SER A 180 -47.16 3.20 -18.11
N HIS A 181 -45.99 3.84 -18.01
CA HIS A 181 -45.20 4.23 -19.18
C HIS A 181 -44.77 3.01 -20.01
N GLN A 182 -44.30 1.93 -19.37
CA GLN A 182 -43.94 0.71 -20.06
C GLN A 182 -45.13 0.01 -20.72
N ALA A 183 -46.32 0.05 -20.10
CA ALA A 183 -47.54 -0.47 -20.69
C ALA A 183 -47.93 0.34 -21.93
N ALA A 184 -47.96 1.67 -21.82
CA ALA A 184 -48.25 2.56 -22.95
C ALA A 184 -47.25 2.39 -24.11
N LEU A 185 -45.96 2.18 -23.82
CA LEU A 185 -44.97 1.89 -24.85
C LEU A 185 -45.23 0.55 -25.55
N ARG A 186 -45.62 -0.48 -24.81
CA ARG A 186 -45.97 -1.79 -25.37
C ARG A 186 -47.21 -1.71 -26.25
N GLU A 187 -48.26 -1.05 -25.78
CA GLU A 187 -49.48 -0.83 -26.57
C GLU A 187 -49.20 -0.05 -27.85
N ASN A 188 -48.45 1.06 -27.76
CA ASN A 188 -48.06 1.83 -28.93
C ASN A 188 -47.21 1.02 -29.92
N LYS A 189 -46.35 0.12 -29.42
CA LYS A 189 -45.58 -0.78 -30.28
C LYS A 189 -46.49 -1.76 -31.02
N ILE A 190 -47.41 -2.41 -30.30
CA ILE A 190 -48.39 -3.35 -30.89
C ILE A 190 -49.25 -2.64 -31.95
N LEU A 191 -49.76 -1.44 -31.64
CA LEU A 191 -50.54 -0.63 -32.58
C LEU A 191 -49.75 -0.21 -33.82
N ARG A 192 -48.45 0.09 -33.68
CA ARG A 192 -47.58 0.41 -34.82
C ARG A 192 -47.32 -0.83 -35.67
N GLU A 193 -47.11 -1.98 -35.03
CA GLU A 193 -46.93 -3.26 -35.73
C GLU A 193 -48.19 -3.66 -36.48
N SER A 194 -49.38 -3.49 -35.90
CA SER A 194 -50.65 -3.79 -36.58
C SER A 194 -50.86 -2.87 -37.79
N LYS A 195 -50.69 -1.55 -37.63
CA LYS A 195 -50.77 -0.59 -38.74
C LYS A 195 -49.76 -0.87 -39.84
N ASN A 196 -48.54 -1.26 -39.48
CA ASN A 196 -47.52 -1.62 -40.47
C ASN A 196 -47.91 -2.91 -41.21
N LYS A 197 -48.52 -3.89 -40.54
CA LYS A 197 -49.02 -5.12 -41.18
C LYS A 197 -50.17 -4.81 -42.15
N GLU A 198 -51.13 -3.99 -41.74
CA GLU A 198 -52.24 -3.52 -42.60
C GLU A 198 -51.71 -2.82 -43.86
N LEU A 199 -50.73 -1.92 -43.71
CA LEU A 199 -50.10 -1.24 -44.85
C LEU A 199 -49.34 -2.20 -45.78
N LEU A 200 -48.71 -3.24 -45.24
CA LEU A 200 -48.02 -4.26 -46.03
C LEU A 200 -49.01 -5.14 -46.81
N GLU A 201 -50.17 -5.46 -46.22
CA GLU A 201 -51.24 -6.19 -46.88
C GLU A 201 -51.85 -5.36 -48.02
N GLU A 202 -52.15 -4.09 -47.78
CA GLU A 202 -52.65 -3.19 -48.83
C GLU A 202 -51.63 -3.00 -49.97
N ALA A 203 -50.34 -2.87 -49.64
CA ALA A 203 -49.29 -2.83 -50.64
C ALA A 203 -49.24 -4.13 -51.46
N ARG A 204 -49.43 -5.29 -50.82
CA ARG A 204 -49.49 -6.58 -51.51
C ARG A 204 -50.67 -6.65 -52.48
N ASP A 205 -51.84 -6.14 -52.09
CA ASP A 205 -53.03 -6.12 -52.94
C ASP A 205 -52.84 -5.16 -54.13
N ARG A 206 -52.21 -4.00 -53.93
CA ARG A 206 -51.96 -3.02 -55.01
C ARG A 206 -50.88 -3.48 -55.99
N PHE A 207 -49.81 -4.11 -55.51
CA PHE A 207 -48.66 -4.49 -56.35
C PHE A 207 -48.70 -5.95 -56.82
N GLY A 208 -49.48 -6.82 -56.18
CA GLY A 208 -49.65 -8.23 -56.54
C GLY A 208 -48.56 -9.19 -56.01
N TYR A 209 -47.58 -8.70 -55.24
CA TYR A 209 -46.52 -9.50 -54.62
C TYR A 209 -46.13 -8.94 -53.24
N ARG A 210 -45.35 -9.70 -52.46
CA ARG A 210 -44.86 -9.25 -51.14
C ARG A 210 -43.76 -8.22 -51.33
N VAL A 211 -43.91 -7.04 -50.71
CA VAL A 211 -42.99 -5.90 -50.82
C VAL A 211 -42.28 -5.67 -49.48
N ASP A 212 -41.00 -5.32 -49.53
CA ASP A 212 -40.22 -5.04 -48.32
C ASP A 212 -40.48 -3.61 -47.81
N ILE A 213 -40.38 -3.42 -46.50
CA ILE A 213 -40.64 -2.12 -45.83
C ILE A 213 -39.68 -1.01 -46.31
N ARG A 214 -38.51 -1.39 -46.84
CA ARG A 214 -37.47 -0.46 -47.28
C ARG A 214 -37.58 -0.09 -48.76
N ASP A 215 -38.48 -0.74 -49.50
CA ASP A 215 -38.61 -0.51 -50.94
C ASP A 215 -39.19 0.88 -51.24
N GLU A 216 -38.64 1.55 -52.24
CA GLU A 216 -39.06 2.90 -52.65
C GLU A 216 -40.55 2.96 -53.02
N LYS A 217 -41.09 1.88 -53.59
CA LYS A 217 -42.52 1.77 -53.95
C LYS A 217 -43.41 1.75 -52.71
N PHE A 218 -42.99 1.04 -51.66
CA PHE A 218 -43.71 1.01 -50.38
C PHE A 218 -43.63 2.37 -49.66
N LEU A 219 -42.46 3.02 -49.70
CA LEU A 219 -42.29 4.36 -49.14
C LEU A 219 -43.20 5.40 -49.80
N LYS A 220 -43.37 5.35 -51.13
CA LYS A 220 -44.32 6.22 -51.86
C LYS A 220 -45.77 5.96 -51.45
N LEU A 221 -46.19 4.69 -51.38
CA LEU A 221 -47.54 4.32 -50.92
C LEU A 221 -47.82 4.82 -49.50
N LYS A 222 -46.84 4.67 -48.60
CA LYS A 222 -46.93 5.17 -47.22
C LYS A 222 -47.07 6.70 -47.17
N GLN A 223 -46.39 7.42 -48.06
CA GLN A 223 -46.51 8.88 -48.16
C GLN A 223 -47.88 9.31 -48.70
N GLU A 224 -48.41 8.64 -49.71
CA GLU A 224 -49.77 8.86 -50.24
C GLU A 224 -50.80 8.69 -49.13
N LYS A 225 -50.76 7.57 -48.40
CA LYS A 225 -51.67 7.31 -47.26
C LYS A 225 -51.56 8.35 -46.14
N PHE A 226 -50.35 8.80 -45.84
CA PHE A 226 -50.16 9.85 -44.85
C PHE A 226 -50.77 11.19 -45.28
N GLN A 227 -50.70 11.53 -46.57
CA GLN A 227 -51.32 12.73 -47.12
C GLN A 227 -52.85 12.63 -47.08
N GLU A 228 -53.43 11.50 -47.48
CA GLU A 228 -54.87 11.22 -47.40
C GLU A 228 -55.38 11.38 -45.95
N GLU A 229 -54.71 10.77 -44.97
CA GLU A 229 -55.09 10.92 -43.56
C GLU A 229 -55.05 12.38 -43.06
N ILE A 230 -54.08 13.17 -43.53
CA ILE A 230 -53.97 14.59 -43.15
C ILE A 230 -55.14 15.38 -43.73
N GLU A 231 -55.49 15.14 -44.98
CA GLU A 231 -56.61 15.80 -45.64
C GLU A 231 -57.93 15.46 -44.98
N ASP A 232 -58.17 14.19 -44.64
CA ASP A 232 -59.37 13.75 -43.96
C ASP A 232 -59.49 14.33 -42.55
N LYS A 233 -58.39 14.36 -41.78
CA LYS A 233 -58.35 15.04 -40.47
C LYS A 233 -58.68 16.53 -40.59
N LYS A 234 -58.18 17.21 -41.64
CA LYS A 234 -58.50 18.62 -41.91
C LYS A 234 -59.98 18.80 -42.28
N ARG A 235 -60.55 17.92 -43.11
CA ARG A 235 -61.98 17.95 -43.49
C ARG A 235 -62.88 17.75 -42.27
N ILE A 236 -62.61 16.74 -41.45
CA ILE A 236 -63.36 16.46 -40.21
C ILE A 236 -63.28 17.64 -39.23
N LYS A 237 -62.09 18.26 -39.07
CA LYS A 237 -61.92 19.43 -38.19
C LYS A 237 -62.69 20.65 -38.69
N ARG A 238 -62.80 20.85 -40.01
CA ARG A 238 -63.61 21.92 -40.62
C ARG A 238 -65.11 21.67 -40.42
N GLY A 239 -65.57 20.44 -40.61
CA GLY A 239 -66.98 20.05 -40.39
C GLY A 239 -67.43 20.19 -38.93
N LYS A 240 -66.57 19.84 -37.96
CA LYS A 240 -66.86 20.06 -36.54
C LYS A 240 -66.92 21.53 -36.16
N LYS A 241 -66.06 22.38 -36.75
CA LYS A 241 -66.07 23.84 -36.53
C LYS A 241 -67.30 24.53 -37.14
N SER A 242 -67.82 24.04 -38.27
CA SER A 242 -69.04 24.57 -38.87
C SER A 242 -70.32 24.12 -38.16
N ALA A 243 -70.29 22.99 -37.45
CA ALA A 243 -71.42 22.50 -36.64
C ALA A 243 -71.48 23.10 -35.22
N GLN A 244 -70.44 23.83 -34.81
CA GLN A 244 -70.30 24.44 -33.49
C GLN A 244 -70.45 25.97 -33.52
N ARG A 245 -70.72 26.54 -34.71
CA ARG A 245 -71.17 27.91 -34.97
C ARG A 245 -72.65 27.89 -35.28
#